data_AF-A0A7C1DXL5-F1
#
_entry.id   AF-A0A7C1DXL5-F1
#
_cell.length_a   1.000
_cell.length_b   1.000
_cell.length_c   1.000
_cell.angle_alpha   90.00
_cell.angle_beta   90.00
_cell.angle_gamma   90.00
#
_symmetry.space_group_name_H-M   'P 1'
#
loop_
_entity.id
_entity.type
_entity.pdbx_description
1 polymer ?
#
loop_
_entity_poly.entity_id
_entity_poly.type
_entity_poly.pdbx_seq_one_letter_code
_entity_poly.pdbx_strand_id
1 'polypeptide(L)' 'MIRTVIGPTSADRAVALDAMTIITISLIVYIARLAERMIYLDVALVYALISFLSVLALARYLEKGV' A
#
# COMPACT_ATOMS: atom_id res chain seq x y z
N MET A 1 -7.18 8.55 -3.00
CA MET A 1 -8.63 8.75 -2.79
C MET A 1 -9.34 9.12 -4.10
N ILE A 2 -9.28 10.37 -4.60
CA ILE A 2 -10.02 10.76 -5.83
C ILE A 2 -9.57 9.95 -7.07
N ARG A 3 -8.25 9.79 -7.28
CA ARG A 3 -7.69 8.99 -8.41
C ARG A 3 -8.00 7.49 -8.31
N THR A 4 -8.23 6.96 -7.12
CA THR A 4 -8.61 5.54 -6.91
C THR A 4 -10.00 5.24 -7.48
N VAL A 5 -10.92 6.19 -7.38
CA VAL A 5 -12.32 6.03 -7.80
C VAL A 5 -12.51 6.46 -9.26
N ILE A 6 -11.86 7.56 -9.68
CA ILE A 6 -12.06 8.19 -10.99
C ILE A 6 -10.97 7.79 -12.00
N GLY A 7 -9.97 6.99 -11.59
CA GLY A 7 -8.87 6.57 -12.45
C GLY A 7 -9.38 5.93 -13.76
N PRO A 8 -8.97 6.44 -14.95
CA PRO A 8 -9.48 6.02 -16.25
C PRO A 8 -8.99 4.63 -16.67
N THR A 9 -7.87 4.16 -16.12
CA THR A 9 -7.31 2.83 -16.39
C THR A 9 -7.24 2.00 -15.10
N SER A 10 -7.37 0.68 -15.23
CA SER A 10 -7.21 -0.26 -14.11
C SER A 10 -5.83 -0.12 -13.46
N ALA A 11 -4.80 0.21 -14.25
CA ALA A 11 -3.45 0.49 -13.77
C ALA A 11 -3.35 1.80 -12.97
N ASP A 12 -4.00 2.90 -13.40
CA ASP A 12 -3.98 4.16 -12.64
C ASP A 12 -4.69 4.00 -11.28
N ARG A 13 -5.76 3.19 -11.24
CA ARG A 13 -6.43 2.82 -9.97
C ARG A 13 -5.54 1.96 -9.07
N ALA A 14 -4.80 1.01 -9.65
CA ALA A 14 -3.85 0.16 -8.92
C ALA A 14 -2.74 0.99 -8.25
N VAL A 15 -2.12 1.90 -9.02
CA VAL A 15 -1.07 2.79 -8.51
C VAL A 15 -1.63 3.74 -7.44
N ALA A 16 -2.86 4.23 -7.61
CA ALA A 16 -3.51 5.05 -6.60
C ALA A 16 -3.81 4.28 -5.30
N LEU A 17 -4.09 2.97 -5.36
CA LEU A 17 -4.24 2.12 -4.18
C LEU A 17 -2.89 1.92 -3.46
N ASP A 18 -1.82 1.66 -4.21
CA ASP A 18 -0.47 1.50 -3.64
C ASP A 18 0.02 2.80 -2.96
N ALA A 19 -0.23 3.95 -3.58
CA ALA A 19 0.11 5.22 -2.95
C ALA A 19 -0.62 5.41 -1.59
N MET A 20 -1.86 4.91 -1.47
CA MET A 20 -2.62 4.99 -0.21
C MET A 20 -2.07 4.07 0.88
N THR A 21 -1.61 2.87 0.53
CA THR A 21 -1.00 1.96 1.49
C THR A 21 0.36 2.49 1.97
N ILE A 22 1.17 3.10 1.09
CA ILE A 22 2.43 3.77 1.47
C ILE A 22 2.19 4.92 2.46
N ILE A 23 1.14 5.74 2.24
CA ILE A 23 0.77 6.81 3.19
C ILE A 23 0.38 6.21 4.55
N THR A 24 -0.36 5.10 4.54
CA THR A 24 -0.78 4.40 5.77
C THR A 24 0.43 3.84 6.53
N ILE A 25 1.37 3.19 5.84
CA ILE A 25 2.62 2.68 6.44
C ILE A 25 3.44 3.83 7.04
N SER A 26 3.56 4.93 6.32
CA SER A 26 4.26 6.13 6.79
C SER A 26 3.63 6.71 8.06
N LEU A 27 2.30 6.68 8.16
CA LEU A 27 1.58 7.07 9.37
C LEU A 27 1.85 6.12 10.55
N ILE A 28 1.89 4.80 10.30
CA ILE A 28 2.21 3.80 11.34
C ILE A 28 3.63 4.03 11.87
N VAL A 29 4.60 4.29 10.99
CA VAL A 29 5.98 4.61 11.40
C VAL A 29 6.05 5.90 12.21
N TYR A 30 5.28 6.93 11.82
CA TYR A 30 5.18 8.16 12.59
C TYR A 30 4.58 7.94 13.99
N ILE A 31 3.54 7.12 14.09
CA ILE A 31 2.94 6.74 15.39
C ILE A 31 3.92 5.90 16.21
N ALA A 32 4.70 5.01 15.58
CA ALA A 32 5.73 4.23 16.25
C ALA A 32 6.78 5.13 16.92
N ARG A 33 7.16 6.22 16.25
CA ARG A 33 8.04 7.26 16.80
C ARG A 33 7.41 7.94 18.03
N LEU A 34 6.13 8.30 17.95
CA LEU A 34 5.41 8.97 19.05
C LEU A 34 5.20 8.05 20.26
N ALA A 35 4.96 6.76 20.03
CA ALA A 35 4.69 5.78 21.07
C ALA A 35 5.96 5.19 21.71
N GLU A 36 7.15 5.55 21.21
CA GLU A 36 8.48 5.06 21.65
C GLU A 36 8.58 3.52 21.77
N ARG A 37 7.77 2.79 21.01
CA ARG A 37 7.70 1.33 21.04
C ARG A 37 8.09 0.76 19.69
N MET A 38 9.20 0.03 19.65
CA MET A 38 9.69 -0.64 18.44
C MET A 38 8.72 -1.68 17.89
N ILE A 39 7.79 -2.20 18.69
CA ILE A 39 6.78 -3.19 18.25
C ILE A 39 5.94 -2.66 17.08
N TYR A 40 5.71 -1.35 17.00
CA TYR A 40 4.96 -0.75 15.89
C TYR A 40 5.75 -0.70 14.57
N LEU A 41 7.09 -0.71 14.63
CA LEU A 41 7.94 -0.83 13.44
C LEU A 41 7.82 -2.21 12.82
N ASP A 42 7.73 -3.27 13.63
CA ASP A 42 7.53 -4.63 13.14
C ASP A 42 6.20 -4.76 12.38
N VAL A 43 5.13 -4.16 12.92
CA VAL A 43 3.81 -4.10 12.26
C VAL A 43 3.89 -3.32 10.94
N ALA A 44 4.59 -2.18 10.92
CA ALA A 44 4.78 -1.39 9.70
C ALA A 44 5.53 -2.17 8.62
N LEU A 45 6.56 -2.94 9.02
CA LEU A 45 7.33 -3.81 8.12
C LEU A 45 6.46 -4.90 7.50
N VAL A 46 5.66 -5.60 8.31
CA VAL A 46 4.74 -6.63 7.81
C VAL A 46 3.71 -6.02 6.87
N TYR A 47 3.15 -4.86 7.20
CA TYR A 47 2.21 -4.15 6.32
C TYR A 47 2.85 -3.73 4.99
N ALA A 48 4.11 -3.29 5.01
CA ALA A 48 4.85 -2.95 3.80
C ALA A 48 5.03 -4.15 2.87
N LEU A 49 5.37 -5.31 3.42
CA LEU A 49 5.50 -6.56 2.65
C LEU A 49 4.17 -7.00 2.04
N ILE A 50 3.08 -6.95 2.82
CA ILE A 50 1.73 -7.31 2.34
C ILE A 50 1.26 -6.33 1.25
N SER A 51 1.50 -5.03 1.44
CA SER A 51 1.18 -4.00 0.43
C SER A 51 1.89 -4.29 -0.88
N PHE A 52 3.20 -4.55 -0.83
CA PHE A 52 4.00 -4.85 -2.00
C PHE A 52 3.50 -6.12 -2.72
N LEU A 53 3.21 -7.18 -1.97
CA LEU A 53 2.64 -8.42 -2.52
C LEU A 53 1.29 -8.19 -3.19
N SER A 54 0.44 -7.33 -2.61
CA SER A 54 -0.87 -7.00 -3.16
C SER A 54 -0.74 -6.32 -4.53
N VAL A 55 0.20 -5.39 -4.68
CA VAL A 55 0.50 -4.73 -5.96
C VAL A 55 1.05 -5.72 -6.97
N LEU A 56 1.96 -6.61 -6.55
CA LEU A 56 2.52 -7.64 -7.41
C LEU A 56 1.44 -8.62 -7.91
N ALA A 57 0.53 -9.01 -7.03
CA ALA A 57 -0.62 -9.85 -7.36
C ALA A 57 -1.56 -9.13 -8.35
N LEU A 58 -1.80 -7.84 -8.14
CA LEU A 58 -2.64 -7.03 -9.02
C LEU A 58 -1.99 -6.83 -10.39
N ALA A 59 -0.68 -6.56 -10.43
CA ALA A 59 0.11 -6.48 -11.66
C ALA A 59 0.08 -7.81 -12.42
N ARG A 60 0.27 -8.93 -11.71
CA ARG A 60 0.17 -10.28 -12.30
C ARG A 60 -1.22 -10.61 -12.77
N TYR A 61 -2.26 -10.15 -12.08
CA TYR A 61 -3.65 -10.31 -12.52
C TYR A 61 -3.93 -9.50 -13.78
N LEU A 62 -3.39 -8.28 -13.89
CA LEU A 62 -3.51 -7.47 -15.11
C LEU A 62 -2.67 -8.03 -16.27
N GLU A 63 -1.51 -8.64 -15.98
CA GLU A 63 -0.61 -9.25 -16.96
C GLU A 63 -1.10 -10.63 -17.44
N LYS A 64 -1.75 -11.41 -16.58
CA LYS A 64 -2.34 -12.74 -16.90
C LYS A 64 -3.86 -12.71 -17.10
N GLY A 65 -4.49 -11.54 -17.06
CA GLY A 65 -5.93 -11.39 -17.16
C GLY A 65 -6.40 -11.45 -18.62
N VAL A 66 -6.60 -12.69 -19.10
CA VAL A 66 -7.32 -13.13 -20.33
C VAL A 66 -6.88 -12.49 -21.65
#